data_AF-C3MXN2-F1
#
_entry.id   AF-C3MXN2-F1
#
_cell.length_a   1.000
_cell.length_b   1.000
_cell.length_c   1.000
_cell.angle_alpha   90.00
_cell.angle_beta   90.00
_cell.angle_gamma   90.00
#
_symmetry.space_group_name_H-M   'P 1'
#
loop_
_entity.id
_entity.type
_entity.pdbx_description
1 polymer ?
#
loop_
_entity_poly.entity_id
_entity_poly.type
_entity_poly.pdbx_seq_one_letter_code
_entity_poly.pdbx_strand_id
1 'polypeptide(L)'
;MGTKLIVYVLLFDVFLALMVGAYGGITPPSIPPIPSYSFDQALASSIVWTVGWPPITLWGPVTLIPPFSILGANFPGLTLPGVTIPGVTLFSISFSWLAPILYLIGWLTWMFQTTDSVLGYLISIFTSSIGLLANVPTVGPFLTAFVLIVNFILIWEVVKLIRGGP
;
A
#
# COMPACT_ATOMS: atom_id res chain seq x y z
N MET A 1 -27.41 -34.43 18.12
CA MET A 1 -28.14 -34.02 16.89
C MET A 1 -28.00 -32.53 16.55
N GLY A 2 -27.87 -31.61 17.53
CA GLY A 2 -27.75 -30.16 17.24
C GLY A 2 -26.51 -29.72 16.46
N THR A 3 -25.33 -30.31 16.70
CA THR A 3 -24.08 -29.89 16.04
C THR A 3 -24.07 -30.15 14.53
N LYS A 4 -24.63 -31.28 14.07
CA LYS A 4 -24.72 -31.59 12.64
C LYS A 4 -25.64 -30.61 11.90
N LEU A 5 -26.77 -30.24 12.51
CA LEU A 5 -27.70 -29.26 11.96
C LEU A 5 -27.07 -27.87 11.85
N ILE A 6 -26.38 -27.41 12.91
CA ILE A 6 -25.68 -26.11 12.92
C ILE A 6 -24.61 -26.07 11.82
N VAL A 7 -23.85 -27.15 11.64
CA VAL A 7 -22.84 -27.25 10.57
C VAL A 7 -23.48 -27.17 9.19
N TYR A 8 -24.63 -27.82 8.96
CA TYR A 8 -25.34 -27.72 7.68
C TYR A 8 -25.90 -26.33 7.41
N VAL A 9 -26.39 -25.62 8.43
CA VAL A 9 -26.86 -24.23 8.28
C VAL A 9 -25.69 -23.28 7.97
N LEU A 10 -24.55 -23.42 8.65
CA LEU A 10 -23.36 -22.61 8.36
C LEU A 10 -22.80 -22.89 6.96
N LEU A 11 -22.75 -24.15 6.54
CA LEU A 11 -22.35 -24.49 5.17
C LEU A 11 -23.31 -23.89 4.15
N PHE A 12 -24.62 -23.96 4.40
CA PHE A 12 -25.63 -23.35 3.54
C PHE A 12 -25.42 -21.84 3.38
N ASP A 13 -25.14 -21.13 4.48
CA ASP A 13 -24.89 -19.68 4.46
C ASP A 13 -23.62 -19.32 3.68
N VAL A 14 -22.53 -20.08 3.87
CA VAL A 14 -21.28 -19.90 3.12
C VAL A 14 -21.48 -20.17 1.62
N PHE A 15 -22.23 -21.21 1.26
CA PHE A 15 -22.54 -21.51 -0.14
C PHE A 15 -23.42 -20.44 -0.78
N LEU A 16 -24.39 -19.88 -0.05
CA LEU A 16 -25.21 -18.77 -0.51
C LEU A 16 -24.36 -17.53 -0.79
N ALA A 17 -23.45 -17.18 0.14
CA ALA A 17 -22.53 -16.06 -0.05
C ALA A 17 -21.60 -16.26 -1.25
N LEU A 18 -21.10 -17.50 -1.46
CA LEU A 18 -20.26 -17.85 -2.60
C LEU A 18 -21.05 -17.77 -3.93
N MET A 19 -22.31 -18.17 -3.93
CA MET A 19 -23.20 -18.13 -5.11
C MET A 19 -23.58 -16.69 -5.47
N VAL A 20 -23.93 -15.86 -4.50
CA VAL A 20 -24.15 -14.42 -4.72
C VAL A 20 -22.90 -13.77 -5.29
N GLY A 21 -21.71 -14.14 -4.78
CA GLY A 21 -20.44 -13.70 -5.33
C GLY A 21 -20.25 -14.14 -6.80
N ALA A 22 -20.53 -15.40 -7.12
CA ALA A 22 -20.36 -15.96 -8.46
C ALA A 22 -21.34 -15.39 -9.50
N TYR A 23 -22.63 -15.23 -9.14
CA TYR A 23 -23.64 -14.67 -10.04
C TYR A 23 -23.58 -13.14 -10.12
N GLY A 24 -23.10 -12.48 -9.06
CA GLY A 24 -22.89 -11.03 -9.04
C GLY A 24 -21.56 -10.58 -9.65
N GLY A 25 -20.69 -11.50 -10.08
CA GLY A 25 -19.34 -11.19 -10.59
C GLY A 25 -18.46 -10.50 -9.55
N ILE A 26 -18.72 -10.71 -8.26
CA ILE A 26 -18.08 -9.98 -7.17
C ILE A 26 -16.69 -10.60 -6.93
N THR A 27 -15.65 -9.83 -7.19
CA THR A 27 -14.29 -10.20 -6.85
C THR A 27 -14.00 -9.90 -5.37
N PRO A 28 -13.13 -10.68 -4.71
CA PRO A 28 -12.72 -10.38 -3.34
C PRO A 28 -12.11 -8.97 -3.23
N PRO A 29 -12.20 -8.32 -2.05
CA PRO A 29 -11.64 -6.99 -1.84
C PRO A 29 -10.12 -7.02 -2.03
N SER A 30 -9.60 -6.03 -2.75
CA SER A 30 -8.16 -5.85 -2.93
C SER A 30 -7.59 -5.11 -1.72
N ILE A 31 -7.09 -5.85 -0.73
CA ILE A 31 -6.44 -5.25 0.44
C ILE A 31 -5.03 -4.80 0.04
N PRO A 32 -4.68 -3.51 0.20
CA PRO A 32 -3.33 -3.03 -0.07
C PRO A 32 -2.32 -3.66 0.90
N PRO A 33 -1.06 -3.87 0.47
CA PRO A 33 -0.03 -4.42 1.33
C PRO A 33 0.23 -3.52 2.54
N ILE A 34 0.60 -4.14 3.66
CA ILE A 34 0.92 -3.43 4.90
C ILE A 34 2.14 -2.51 4.65
N PRO A 35 2.11 -1.25 5.12
CA PRO A 35 3.24 -0.34 5.02
C PRO A 35 4.50 -0.92 5.65
N SER A 36 5.65 -0.73 5.00
CA SER A 36 6.94 -1.21 5.49
C SER A 36 7.81 -0.07 6.00
N TYR A 37 8.30 -0.18 7.23
CA TYR A 37 9.20 0.80 7.83
C TYR A 37 10.49 1.03 7.01
N SER A 38 10.99 -0.02 6.33
CA SER A 38 12.18 0.08 5.48
C SER A 38 12.00 1.06 4.31
N PHE A 39 10.80 1.11 3.73
CA PHE A 39 10.46 2.06 2.69
C PHE A 39 10.43 3.50 3.22
N ASP A 40 9.78 3.73 4.36
CA ASP A 40 9.70 5.06 4.98
C ASP A 40 11.07 5.57 5.46
N GLN A 41 11.94 4.65 5.90
CA GLN A 41 13.32 4.96 6.24
C GLN A 41 14.14 5.37 4.99
N ALA A 42 13.95 4.69 3.86
CA ALA A 42 14.58 5.07 2.60
C ALA A 42 14.09 6.44 2.11
N LEU A 43 12.79 6.70 2.23
CA LEU A 43 12.18 7.99 1.91
C LEU A 43 12.72 9.11 2.79
N ALA A 44 12.71 8.92 4.12
CA ALA A 44 13.18 9.92 5.07
C ALA A 44 14.69 10.21 4.91
N SER A 45 15.50 9.19 4.62
CA SER A 45 16.95 9.34 4.41
C SER A 45 17.31 9.98 3.06
N SER A 46 16.42 9.92 2.07
CA SER A 46 16.60 10.64 0.80
C SER A 46 16.44 12.16 0.94
N ILE A 47 15.76 12.61 1.99
CA ILE A 47 15.55 14.04 2.26
C ILE A 47 16.79 14.55 2.99
N VAL A 48 17.67 15.20 2.24
CA VAL A 48 18.89 15.83 2.73
C VAL A 48 18.90 17.29 2.29
N TRP A 49 19.13 18.19 3.25
CA TRP A 49 19.37 19.59 2.96
C TRP A 49 20.85 19.89 3.13
N THR A 50 21.50 20.27 2.03
CA THR A 50 22.91 20.64 2.01
C THR A 50 23.03 22.09 1.58
N VAL A 51 23.78 22.87 2.35
CA VAL A 51 24.16 24.23 2.00
C VAL A 51 25.66 24.31 1.90
N GLY A 52 26.11 24.97 0.83
CA GLY A 52 27.51 25.12 0.51
C GLY A 52 27.67 25.97 -0.74
N TRP A 53 28.91 26.22 -1.11
CA TRP A 53 29.21 26.80 -2.41
C TRP A 53 29.91 25.76 -3.30
N PRO A 54 29.62 25.76 -4.61
CA PRO A 54 30.38 24.96 -5.55
C PRO A 54 31.82 25.48 -5.64
N PRO A 55 32.75 24.69 -6.20
CA PRO A 55 34.09 25.19 -6.48
C PRO A 55 34.06 26.49 -7.29
N ILE A 56 34.84 27.47 -6.86
CA ILE A 56 34.94 28.78 -7.51
C ILE A 56 36.29 28.86 -8.21
N THR A 57 36.28 28.94 -9.53
CA THR A 57 37.50 29.19 -10.32
C THR A 57 37.62 30.67 -10.61
N LEU A 58 38.66 31.31 -10.10
CA LEU A 58 39.02 32.68 -10.43
C LEU A 58 39.77 32.67 -11.76
N TRP A 59 39.14 33.21 -12.81
CA TRP A 59 39.70 33.29 -14.15
C TRP A 59 40.57 34.55 -14.28
N GLY A 60 41.89 34.35 -14.30
CA GLY A 60 42.87 35.41 -14.46
C GLY A 60 44.06 35.27 -13.51
N PRO A 61 45.19 35.93 -13.82
CA PRO A 61 46.36 35.92 -12.95
C PRO A 61 46.04 36.67 -11.65
N VAL A 62 46.18 35.99 -10.51
CA VAL A 62 46.05 36.60 -9.18
C VAL A 62 47.44 36.95 -8.68
N THR A 63 47.71 38.24 -8.49
CA THR A 63 48.99 38.74 -7.95
C THR A 63 48.96 38.64 -6.43
N LEU A 64 49.74 37.72 -5.86
CA LEU A 64 49.88 37.57 -4.40
C LEU A 64 50.89 38.56 -3.81
N ILE A 65 51.96 38.85 -4.57
CA ILE A 65 53.02 39.77 -4.17
C ILE A 65 53.22 40.74 -5.34
N PRO A 66 52.98 42.05 -5.15
CA PRO A 66 53.25 43.03 -6.19
C PRO A 66 54.76 43.09 -6.46
N PRO A 67 55.17 43.38 -7.71
CA PRO A 67 56.58 43.61 -8.01
C PRO A 67 57.11 44.76 -7.15
N PHE A 68 58.33 44.61 -6.64
CA PHE A 68 59.00 45.63 -5.82
C PHE A 68 60.46 45.77 -6.24
N SER A 69 61.07 46.88 -5.85
CA SER A 69 62.46 47.21 -6.16
C SER A 69 63.20 47.58 -4.88
N ILE A 70 64.41 47.04 -4.69
CA ILE A 70 65.30 47.37 -3.59
C ILE A 70 66.67 47.70 -4.19
N LEU A 71 67.19 48.89 -3.87
CA LEU A 71 68.51 49.36 -4.34
C LEU A 71 68.71 49.23 -5.87
N GLY A 72 67.64 49.45 -6.66
CA GLY A 72 67.68 49.38 -8.12
C GLY A 72 67.55 47.97 -8.72
N ALA A 73 67.48 46.92 -7.90
CA ALA A 73 67.16 45.57 -8.37
C ALA A 73 65.64 45.36 -8.41
N ASN A 74 65.10 45.04 -9.59
CA ASN A 74 63.67 44.80 -9.79
C ASN A 74 63.33 43.31 -9.61
N PHE A 75 62.42 43.01 -8.70
CA PHE A 75 61.92 41.65 -8.49
C PHE A 75 60.54 41.51 -9.13
N PRO A 76 60.35 40.57 -10.06
CA PRO A 76 59.03 40.30 -10.62
C PRO A 76 58.10 39.76 -9.52
N GLY A 77 56.88 40.28 -9.46
CA GLY A 77 55.85 39.84 -8.51
C GLY A 77 55.41 38.39 -8.76
N LEU A 78 54.83 37.75 -7.75
CA LEU A 78 54.31 36.40 -7.86
C LEU A 78 52.85 36.42 -8.32
N THR A 79 52.59 35.94 -9.54
CA THR A 79 51.26 35.77 -10.11
C THR A 79 50.94 34.28 -10.24
N LEU A 80 49.77 33.85 -9.73
CA LEU A 80 49.29 32.48 -9.95
C LEU A 80 48.33 32.44 -11.14
N PRO A 81 48.53 31.52 -12.10
CA PRO A 81 47.62 31.34 -13.23
C PRO A 81 46.35 30.62 -12.76
N GLY A 82 45.33 31.38 -12.40
CA GLY A 82 44.02 30.86 -11.97
C GLY A 82 44.07 30.14 -10.63
N VAL A 83 43.15 30.48 -9.73
CA VAL A 83 43.00 29.79 -8.45
C VAL A 83 41.63 29.14 -8.41
N THR A 84 41.58 27.83 -8.19
CA THR A 84 40.33 27.12 -7.93
C THR A 84 40.16 26.93 -6.44
N ILE A 85 39.17 27.60 -5.86
CA ILE A 85 38.76 27.39 -4.47
C ILE A 85 37.85 26.17 -4.46
N PRO A 86 38.17 25.10 -3.70
CA PRO A 86 37.30 23.94 -3.62
C PRO A 86 35.94 24.33 -3.01
N GLY A 87 34.90 23.66 -3.48
CA GLY A 87 33.57 23.82 -2.90
C GLY A 87 33.56 23.36 -1.44
N VAL A 88 32.74 24.01 -0.62
CA VAL A 88 32.61 23.66 0.80
C VAL A 88 31.16 23.43 1.11
N THR A 89 30.86 22.30 1.75
CA THR A 89 29.59 22.06 2.43
C THR A 89 29.66 22.65 3.83
N LEU A 90 28.86 23.68 4.08
CA LEU A 90 28.76 24.34 5.39
C LEU A 90 27.98 23.49 6.38
N PHE A 91 26.86 22.93 5.93
CA PHE A 91 26.10 21.97 6.71
C PHE A 91 25.35 20.99 5.81
N SER A 92 25.05 19.84 6.38
CA SER A 92 24.17 18.83 5.81
C SER A 92 23.24 18.32 6.90
N ILE A 93 21.94 18.42 6.67
CA ILE A 93 20.90 17.96 7.60
C ILE A 93 20.16 16.80 6.93
N SER A 94 20.20 15.63 7.56
CA SER A 94 19.41 14.46 7.15
C SER A 94 18.09 14.42 7.91
N PHE A 95 16.99 14.15 7.21
CA PHE A 95 15.67 14.02 7.82
C PHE A 95 15.27 12.57 8.13
N SER A 96 16.23 11.65 8.22
CA SER A 96 15.99 10.24 8.57
C SER A 96 15.18 10.04 9.87
N TRP A 97 15.24 11.01 10.79
CA TRP A 97 14.47 11.01 12.03
C TRP A 97 12.95 11.13 11.81
N LEU A 98 12.49 11.54 10.63
CA LEU A 98 11.07 11.58 10.26
C LEU A 98 10.48 10.19 9.97
N ALA A 99 11.32 9.16 9.79
CA ALA A 99 10.86 7.81 9.41
C ALA A 99 9.73 7.25 10.31
N PRO A 100 9.78 7.37 11.67
CA PRO A 100 8.69 6.90 12.52
C PRO A 100 7.37 7.66 12.30
N ILE A 101 7.44 8.96 11.98
CA ILE A 101 6.26 9.79 11.72
C ILE A 101 5.64 9.41 10.38
N LEU A 102 6.46 9.26 9.34
CA LEU A 102 6.01 8.82 8.02
C LEU A 102 5.36 7.43 8.08
N TYR A 103 5.99 6.50 8.82
CA TYR A 103 5.44 5.16 9.02
C TYR A 103 4.08 5.19 9.73
N LEU A 104 3.93 6.01 10.78
CA LEU A 104 2.64 6.15 11.48
C LEU A 104 1.54 6.69 10.55
N ILE A 105 1.87 7.70 9.73
CA ILE A 105 0.93 8.27 8.76
C ILE A 105 0.55 7.22 7.72
N GLY A 106 1.52 6.51 7.16
CA GLY A 106 1.29 5.44 6.18
C GLY A 106 0.42 4.32 6.75
N TRP A 107 0.68 3.90 7.99
CA TRP A 107 -0.13 2.93 8.71
C TRP A 107 -1.58 3.40 8.89
N LEU A 108 -1.77 4.67 9.27
CA LEU A 108 -3.11 5.24 9.42
C LEU A 108 -3.85 5.30 8.08
N THR A 109 -3.18 5.72 7.01
CA THR A 109 -3.75 5.70 5.66
C THR A 109 -4.15 4.28 5.24
N TRP A 110 -3.30 3.29 5.50
CA TRP A 110 -3.59 1.88 5.20
C TRP A 110 -4.82 1.35 5.96
N MET A 111 -5.01 1.74 7.23
CA MET A 111 -6.20 1.38 8.01
C MET A 111 -7.49 1.90 7.35
N PHE A 112 -7.50 3.15 6.89
CA PHE A 112 -8.66 3.72 6.20
C PHE A 112 -8.92 3.04 4.86
N GLN A 113 -7.88 2.78 4.05
CA GLN A 113 -8.01 2.10 2.76
C GLN A 113 -8.52 0.66 2.90
N THR A 114 -8.03 -0.06 3.91
CA THR A 114 -8.48 -1.42 4.21
C THR A 114 -9.95 -1.42 4.62
N THR A 115 -10.33 -0.48 5.49
CA THR A 115 -11.73 -0.32 5.93
C THR A 115 -12.66 0.00 4.75
N ASP A 116 -12.27 0.94 3.89
CA ASP A 116 -13.02 1.31 2.69
C ASP A 116 -13.17 0.11 1.72
N SER A 117 -12.10 -0.65 1.50
CA SER A 117 -12.12 -1.85 0.64
C SER A 117 -13.08 -2.92 1.17
N VAL A 118 -13.08 -3.16 2.49
CA VAL A 118 -13.96 -4.15 3.13
C VAL A 118 -15.41 -3.67 3.12
N LEU A 119 -15.67 -2.40 3.46
CA LEU A 119 -17.02 -1.83 3.43
C LEU A 119 -17.60 -1.80 2.02
N GLY A 120 -16.81 -1.38 1.02
CA GLY A 120 -17.20 -1.37 -0.38
C GLY A 120 -17.56 -2.78 -0.88
N TYR A 121 -16.78 -3.79 -0.48
CA TYR A 121 -17.09 -5.19 -0.79
C TYR A 121 -18.40 -5.66 -0.14
N LEU A 122 -18.62 -5.36 1.15
CA LEU A 122 -19.88 -5.72 1.83
C LEU A 122 -21.09 -5.06 1.16
N ILE A 123 -20.99 -3.77 0.83
CA ILE A 123 -22.05 -3.05 0.11
C ILE A 123 -22.30 -3.68 -1.27
N SER A 124 -21.24 -4.05 -2.00
CA SER A 124 -21.36 -4.74 -3.28
C SER A 124 -22.11 -6.08 -3.15
N ILE A 125 -21.85 -6.88 -2.11
CA ILE A 125 -22.62 -8.10 -1.82
C ILE A 125 -24.10 -7.77 -1.62
N PHE A 126 -24.42 -6.76 -0.80
CA PHE A 126 -25.82 -6.38 -0.55
C PHE A 126 -26.52 -5.91 -1.83
N THR A 127 -25.90 -5.03 -2.61
CA THR A 127 -26.48 -4.51 -3.84
C THR A 127 -26.67 -5.61 -4.90
N SER A 128 -25.69 -6.49 -5.08
CA SER A 128 -25.79 -7.62 -6.00
C SER A 128 -26.86 -8.62 -5.54
N SER A 129 -26.96 -8.88 -4.23
CA SER A 129 -28.01 -9.74 -3.67
C SER A 129 -29.41 -9.21 -4.00
N ILE A 130 -29.63 -7.90 -3.83
CA ILE A 130 -30.90 -7.23 -4.15
C ILE A 130 -31.16 -7.28 -5.67
N GLY A 131 -30.15 -7.06 -6.50
CA GLY A 131 -30.26 -7.15 -7.96
C GLY A 131 -30.64 -8.57 -8.45
N LEU A 132 -30.08 -9.61 -7.84
CA LEU A 132 -30.45 -11.00 -8.11
C LEU A 132 -31.88 -11.29 -7.64
N LEU A 133 -32.26 -10.79 -6.46
CA LEU A 133 -33.63 -10.93 -5.94
C LEU A 133 -34.67 -10.18 -6.78
N ALA A 134 -34.29 -9.09 -7.44
CA ALA A 134 -35.19 -8.35 -8.33
C ALA A 134 -35.40 -9.03 -9.70
N ASN A 135 -34.48 -9.91 -10.11
CA ASN A 135 -34.51 -10.64 -11.37
C ASN A 135 -35.00 -12.10 -11.21
N VAL A 136 -36.02 -12.30 -10.38
CA VAL A 136 -36.66 -13.61 -10.07
C VAL A 136 -36.97 -14.52 -11.28
N PRO A 137 -37.21 -14.05 -12.54
CA PRO A 137 -37.47 -14.97 -13.65
C PRO A 137 -36.38 -16.02 -13.93
N THR A 138 -35.12 -15.74 -13.62
CA THR A 138 -33.99 -16.70 -13.81
C THR A 138 -33.59 -17.42 -12.52
N VAL A 139 -33.75 -16.76 -11.37
CA VAL A 139 -33.37 -17.31 -10.05
C VAL A 139 -34.45 -18.22 -9.48
N GLY A 140 -35.73 -17.97 -9.80
CA GLY A 140 -36.88 -18.74 -9.33
C GLY A 140 -36.82 -20.24 -9.67
N PRO A 141 -36.63 -20.63 -10.95
CA PRO A 141 -36.55 -22.05 -11.32
C PRO A 141 -35.35 -22.78 -10.68
N PHE A 142 -34.20 -22.11 -10.55
CA PHE A 142 -32.98 -22.69 -9.97
C PHE A 142 -33.09 -22.84 -8.44
N LEU A 143 -33.56 -21.81 -7.72
CA LEU A 143 -33.84 -21.91 -6.28
C LEU A 143 -34.93 -22.96 -6.00
N THR A 144 -35.95 -23.05 -6.84
CA THR A 144 -37.00 -24.07 -6.69
C THR A 144 -36.42 -25.48 -6.86
N ALA A 145 -35.62 -25.72 -7.89
CA ALA A 145 -34.95 -27.01 -8.10
C ALA A 145 -33.98 -27.36 -6.96
N PHE A 146 -33.21 -26.38 -6.47
CA PHE A 146 -32.22 -26.58 -5.42
C PHE A 146 -32.86 -26.78 -4.04
N VAL A 147 -33.90 -26.02 -3.69
CA VAL A 147 -34.71 -26.23 -2.48
C VAL A 147 -35.40 -27.58 -2.51
N LEU A 148 -35.87 -28.04 -3.67
CA LEU A 148 -36.39 -29.40 -3.83
C LEU A 148 -35.32 -30.45 -3.53
N ILE A 149 -34.10 -30.29 -4.05
CA ILE A 149 -32.99 -31.22 -3.81
C ILE A 149 -32.58 -31.24 -2.33
N VAL A 150 -32.47 -30.07 -1.68
CA VAL A 150 -32.09 -29.99 -0.26
C VAL A 150 -33.20 -30.54 0.64
N ASN A 151 -34.48 -30.22 0.38
CA ASN A 151 -35.59 -30.83 1.10
C ASN A 151 -35.62 -32.34 0.89
N PHE A 152 -35.34 -32.84 -0.31
CA PHE A 152 -35.26 -34.26 -0.58
C PHE A 152 -34.14 -34.93 0.24
N ILE A 153 -32.96 -34.33 0.32
CA ILE A 153 -31.84 -34.82 1.16
C ILE A 153 -32.22 -34.80 2.65
N LEU A 154 -32.82 -33.71 3.13
CA LEU A 154 -33.23 -33.59 4.54
C LEU A 154 -34.31 -34.60 4.90
N ILE A 155 -35.33 -34.77 4.05
CA ILE A 155 -36.37 -35.79 4.21
C ILE A 155 -35.75 -37.18 4.19
N TRP A 156 -34.80 -37.44 3.29
CA TRP A 156 -34.10 -38.72 3.20
C TRP A 156 -33.31 -39.05 4.47
N GLU A 157 -32.61 -38.07 5.04
CA GLU A 157 -31.90 -38.23 6.32
C GLU A 157 -32.88 -38.46 7.49
N VAL A 158 -34.04 -37.80 7.49
CA VAL A 158 -35.11 -38.07 8.48
C VAL A 158 -35.65 -39.49 8.34
N VAL A 159 -35.88 -39.96 7.11
CA VAL A 159 -36.34 -41.34 6.85
C VAL A 159 -35.31 -42.38 7.30
N LYS A 160 -34.00 -42.14 7.10
CA LYS A 160 -32.93 -43.01 7.62
C LYS A 160 -32.94 -43.08 9.14
N LEU A 161 -33.09 -41.93 9.80
CA LEU A 161 -33.18 -41.84 11.26
C LEU A 161 -34.36 -42.65 11.82
N ILE A 162 -35.52 -42.61 11.15
CA ILE A 162 -36.71 -43.37 11.56
C ILE A 162 -36.54 -44.88 11.32
N ARG A 163 -35.86 -45.29 10.24
CA ARG A 163 -35.63 -46.72 9.92
C ARG A 163 -34.51 -47.38 10.74
N GLY A 164 -33.84 -46.65 11.63
CA GLY A 164 -32.77 -47.19 12.47
C GLY A 164 -31.52 -47.63 11.69
N GLY A 165 -31.33 -47.12 10.47
CA GLY A 165 -30.10 -47.36 9.71
C GLY A 165 -28.95 -46.47 10.22
N PRO A 166 -27.68 -46.94 10.17
CA PRO A 166 -26.53 -46.13 10.52
C PRO A 166 -26.45 -44.82 9.70
#